data_AF-A0A3P9NZY8-F1
#
_entry.id   AF-A0A3P9NZY8-F1
#
_cell.length_a   1.000
_cell.length_b   1.000
_cell.length_c   1.000
_cell.angle_alpha   90.00
_cell.angle_beta   90.00
_cell.angle_gamma   90.00
#
_symmetry.space_group_name_H-M   'P 1'
#
loop_
_entity.id
_entity.type
_entity.pdbx_description
1 polymer ?
#
loop_
_entity_poly.entity_id
_entity_poly.type
_entity_poly.pdbx_seq_one_letter_code
_entity_poly.pdbx_strand_id
1 'polypeptide(L)'
;MPHSCSAWNCTNRFSSQTRSIGITFHRFPKDRDLRKRWETALRREGFSASLSSMLCSEHFRPEDFDRTGQTVRIRTGAVPSVFRFPAHLHKVSASRIHVCLSQT
;
A
#
# COMPACT_ATOMS: atom_id res chain seq x y z
N MET A 1 -2.24 -10.45 -19.92
CA MET A 1 -1.63 -9.11 -19.74
C MET A 1 -1.17 -8.98 -18.30
N PRO A 2 0.12 -8.77 -18.01
CA PRO A 2 0.57 -8.63 -16.63
C PRO A 2 0.06 -7.30 -16.07
N HIS A 3 -0.78 -7.39 -15.04
CA HIS A 3 -1.19 -6.22 -14.30
C HIS A 3 -0.02 -5.78 -13.39
N SER A 4 0.49 -4.56 -13.56
CA SER A 4 1.53 -4.00 -12.69
C SER A 4 0.94 -3.28 -11.49
N CYS A 5 1.72 -3.17 -10.42
CA CYS A 5 1.37 -2.33 -9.29
C CYS A 5 1.24 -0.86 -9.74
N SER A 6 0.21 -0.17 -9.26
CA SER A 6 -0.04 1.25 -9.57
C SER A 6 0.72 2.21 -8.65
N ALA A 7 1.34 1.72 -7.58
CA ALA A 7 2.06 2.54 -6.62
C ALA A 7 3.27 3.25 -7.25
N TRP A 8 3.57 4.43 -6.72
CA TRP A 8 4.75 5.20 -7.11
C TRP A 8 6.02 4.37 -6.94
N ASN A 9 6.84 4.33 -7.99
CA ASN A 9 8.14 3.65 -8.02
C ASN A 9 8.09 2.14 -7.64
N CYS A 10 6.95 1.47 -7.83
CA CYS A 10 6.83 0.04 -7.62
C CYS A 10 6.98 -0.70 -8.97
N THR A 11 7.89 -1.68 -9.02
CA THR A 11 8.16 -2.48 -10.23
C THR A 11 7.49 -3.86 -10.19
N ASN A 12 6.74 -4.17 -9.12
CA ASN A 12 6.04 -5.44 -8.96
C ASN A 12 5.01 -5.66 -10.06
N ARG A 13 5.15 -6.77 -10.78
CA ARG A 13 4.21 -7.24 -11.80
C ARG A 13 3.51 -8.49 -11.33
N PHE A 14 2.23 -8.63 -11.66
CA PHE A 14 1.48 -9.85 -11.42
C PHE A 14 2.09 -10.99 -12.24
N SER A 15 2.85 -11.87 -11.58
CA SER A 15 3.54 -13.01 -12.20
C SER A 15 3.61 -14.17 -11.22
N SER A 16 3.88 -15.38 -11.72
CA SER A 16 4.08 -16.56 -10.86
C SER A 16 5.26 -16.36 -9.91
N GLN A 17 6.28 -15.59 -10.31
CA GLN A 17 7.43 -15.31 -9.48
C GLN A 17 7.10 -14.40 -8.29
N THR A 18 6.35 -13.31 -8.50
CA THR A 18 5.91 -12.45 -7.39
C THR A 18 4.96 -13.20 -6.45
N ARG A 19 4.12 -14.09 -6.99
CA ARG A 19 3.29 -14.98 -6.17
C ARG A 19 4.12 -15.95 -5.33
N SER A 20 5.19 -16.53 -5.88
CA SER A 20 6.06 -17.49 -5.18
C SER A 20 6.74 -16.86 -3.95
N ILE A 21 7.10 -15.58 -4.03
CA ILE A 21 7.65 -14.82 -2.89
C ILE A 21 6.58 -14.21 -1.97
N GLY A 22 5.30 -14.56 -2.16
CA GLY A 22 4.21 -14.16 -1.28
C GLY A 22 3.61 -12.77 -1.56
N ILE A 23 3.93 -12.13 -2.68
CA ILE A 23 3.32 -10.85 -3.06
C ILE A 23 1.93 -11.10 -3.66
N THR A 24 0.91 -10.51 -3.06
CA THR A 24 -0.48 -10.54 -3.55
C THR A 24 -0.86 -9.19 -4.16
N PHE A 25 -1.86 -9.19 -5.03
CA PHE A 25 -2.34 -7.99 -5.71
C PHE A 25 -3.81 -7.74 -5.35
N HIS A 26 -4.12 -6.48 -5.03
CA HIS A 26 -5.41 -6.06 -4.54
C HIS A 26 -5.95 -4.92 -5.39
N ARG A 27 -7.19 -5.08 -5.86
CA ARG A 27 -7.90 -4.06 -6.63
C ARG A 27 -8.32 -2.91 -5.73
N PHE A 28 -8.45 -1.74 -6.34
CA PHE A 28 -9.04 -0.59 -5.67
C PHE A 28 -10.47 -0.92 -5.22
N PRO A 29 -10.88 -0.44 -4.04
CA PRO A 29 -12.21 -0.69 -3.51
C PRO A 29 -13.30 -0.04 -4.39
N LYS A 30 -14.50 -0.62 -4.35
CA LYS A 30 -15.68 -0.05 -5.01
C LYS A 30 -16.21 1.19 -4.29
N ASP A 31 -16.02 1.24 -2.98
CA ASP A 31 -16.36 2.39 -2.16
C ASP A 31 -15.60 3.63 -2.63
N ARG A 32 -16.34 4.71 -2.94
CA ARG A 32 -15.77 5.91 -3.57
C ARG A 32 -14.82 6.65 -2.64
N ASP A 33 -15.16 6.75 -1.35
CA ASP A 33 -14.35 7.45 -0.38
C ASP A 33 -13.03 6.72 -0.11
N LEU A 34 -13.09 5.41 0.13
CA LEU A 34 -11.90 4.59 0.35
C LEU A 34 -11.02 4.53 -0.90
N ARG A 35 -11.64 4.45 -2.09
CA ARG A 35 -10.90 4.50 -3.36
C ARG A 35 -10.14 5.82 -3.50
N LYS A 36 -10.79 6.95 -3.20
CA LYS A 36 -10.15 8.27 -3.24
C LYS A 36 -9.01 8.38 -2.22
N ARG A 37 -9.15 7.78 -1.03
CA ARG A 37 -8.05 7.71 -0.05
C ARG A 37 -6.86 6.92 -0.58
N TRP A 38 -7.10 5.79 -1.26
CA TRP A 38 -6.05 5.03 -1.91
C TRP A 38 -5.36 5.85 -3.00
N GLU A 39 -6.12 6.45 -3.93
CA GLU A 39 -5.59 7.31 -4.99
C GLU A 39 -4.73 8.45 -4.42
N THR A 40 -5.18 9.08 -3.34
CA THR A 40 -4.45 10.14 -2.63
C THR A 40 -3.16 9.60 -1.99
N ALA A 41 -3.19 8.40 -1.43
CA ALA A 41 -2.03 7.78 -0.79
C ALA A 41 -0.89 7.47 -1.77
N LEU A 42 -1.19 7.27 -3.06
CA LEU A 42 -0.17 7.10 -4.10
C LEU A 42 0.63 8.39 -4.36
N ARG A 43 0.13 9.56 -3.92
CA ARG A 43 0.74 10.88 -4.11
C ARG A 43 1.14 11.18 -5.55
N ARG A 44 0.36 10.68 -6.50
CA ARG A 44 0.56 10.90 -7.92
C ARG A 44 -0.47 11.90 -8.42
N GLU A 45 0.00 13.05 -8.87
CA GLU A 45 -0.86 14.10 -9.41
C GLU A 45 -1.65 13.58 -10.62
N GLY A 46 -2.96 13.87 -10.67
CA GLY A 46 -3.85 13.44 -11.75
C GLY A 46 -4.12 11.94 -11.83
N PHE A 47 -3.67 11.13 -10.85
CA PHE A 47 -3.95 9.69 -10.86
C PHE A 47 -5.40 9.41 -10.48
N SER A 48 -6.09 8.69 -11.37
CA SER A 48 -7.41 8.10 -11.14
C SER A 48 -7.30 6.60 -11.37
N ALA A 49 -7.67 5.79 -10.39
CA ALA A 49 -7.59 4.34 -10.53
C ALA A 49 -8.59 3.89 -11.60
N SER A 50 -8.23 2.90 -12.42
CA SER A 50 -9.15 2.20 -13.32
C SER A 50 -9.64 0.89 -12.69
N LEU A 51 -10.55 0.17 -13.35
CA LEU A 51 -11.02 -1.15 -12.90
C LEU A 51 -9.92 -2.22 -12.87
N SER A 52 -8.83 -2.00 -13.61
CA SER A 52 -7.66 -2.88 -13.68
C SER A 52 -6.49 -2.40 -12.82
N SER A 53 -6.57 -1.21 -12.24
CA SER A 53 -5.57 -0.70 -11.30
C SER A 53 -5.54 -1.55 -10.03
N MET A 54 -4.34 -1.88 -9.58
CA MET A 54 -4.09 -2.72 -8.42
C MET A 54 -2.86 -2.26 -7.65
N LEU A 55 -2.85 -2.55 -6.36
CA LEU A 55 -1.69 -2.39 -5.48
C LEU A 55 -1.19 -3.75 -5.03
N CYS A 56 0.13 -3.90 -4.90
CA CYS A 56 0.72 -5.10 -4.33
C CYS A 56 0.66 -5.03 -2.80
N SER A 57 0.79 -6.18 -2.15
CA SER A 57 0.68 -6.30 -0.68
C SER A 57 1.73 -5.50 0.10
N GLU A 58 2.88 -5.19 -0.51
CA GLU A 58 3.95 -4.41 0.14
C GLU A 58 3.54 -2.98 0.51
N HIS A 59 2.43 -2.46 -0.03
CA HIS A 59 1.94 -1.12 0.27
C HIS A 59 0.99 -1.05 1.47
N PHE A 60 0.66 -2.19 2.06
CA PHE A 60 -0.23 -2.32 3.21
C PHE A 60 0.54 -2.87 4.40
N ARG A 61 0.08 -2.53 5.60
CA ARG A 61 0.65 -3.11 6.82
C ARG A 61 0.13 -4.55 6.98
N PRO A 62 0.87 -5.46 7.61
CA PRO A 62 0.40 -6.82 7.87
C PRO A 62 -0.96 -6.86 8.61
N GLU A 63 -1.20 -5.88 9.48
CA GLU A 63 -2.45 -5.70 10.24
C GLU A 63 -3.65 -5.27 9.38
N ASP A 64 -3.43 -4.74 8.19
CA ASP A 64 -4.49 -4.36 7.25
C ASP A 64 -5.09 -5.59 6.55
N PHE A 65 -4.44 -6.76 6.67
CA PHE A 65 -4.90 -7.98 6.04
C PHE A 65 -5.76 -8.81 6.99
N ASP A 66 -6.93 -9.20 6.50
CA ASP A 66 -7.72 -10.27 7.09
C ASP A 66 -7.27 -11.61 6.49
N ARG A 67 -6.71 -12.46 7.35
CA ARG A 67 -6.25 -13.81 7.03
C ARG A 67 -7.11 -14.89 7.70
N THR A 68 -8.24 -14.51 8.28
CA THR A 68 -9.10 -15.40 9.08
C THR A 68 -9.86 -16.39 8.19
N GLY A 69 -9.98 -16.12 6.89
CA GLY A 69 -10.66 -16.98 5.90
C GLY A 69 -9.74 -17.62 4.86
N GLN A 70 -10.34 -18.30 3.88
CA GLN A 70 -9.64 -18.97 2.77
C GLN A 70 -8.97 -18.02 1.76
N THR A 71 -9.18 -16.71 1.89
CA THR A 71 -8.62 -15.69 0.99
C THR A 71 -8.11 -14.52 1.80
N VAL A 72 -6.89 -14.07 1.50
CA VAL A 72 -6.31 -12.84 2.07
C VAL A 72 -7.05 -11.63 1.50
N ARG A 73 -7.76 -10.89 2.35
CA ARG A 73 -8.50 -9.68 1.99
C ARG A 73 -7.92 -8.48 2.73
N ILE A 74 -8.05 -7.29 2.17
CA ILE A 74 -7.75 -6.06 2.90
C ILE A 74 -8.98 -5.74 3.76
N ARG A 75 -8.75 -5.43 5.03
CA ARG A 75 -9.78 -5.05 6.00
C ARG A 75 -10.55 -3.82 5.52
N THR A 76 -11.82 -3.73 5.92
CA THR A 76 -12.66 -2.57 5.60
C THR A 76 -12.00 -1.30 6.14
N GLY A 77 -11.86 -0.29 5.28
CA GLY A 77 -11.28 1.01 5.66
C GLY A 77 -9.76 1.08 5.64
N ALA A 78 -9.03 -0.03 5.44
CA ALA A 78 -7.58 0.02 5.31
C ALA A 78 -7.15 0.80 4.06
N VAL A 79 -6.09 1.61 4.23
CA VAL A 79 -5.52 2.49 3.20
C VAL A 79 -4.04 2.14 3.06
N PRO A 80 -3.50 2.03 1.83
CA PRO A 80 -2.07 1.80 1.66
C PRO A 80 -1.29 2.93 2.32
N SER A 81 -0.29 2.57 3.11
CA SER A 81 0.49 3.52 3.91
C SER A 81 1.99 3.28 3.80
N VAL A 82 2.40 2.13 3.27
CA VAL A 82 3.80 1.75 3.13
C VAL A 82 4.29 2.17 1.73
N PHE A 83 5.02 3.27 1.68
CA PHE A 83 5.63 3.78 0.45
C PHE A 83 7.04 4.27 0.74
N ARG A 84 7.95 4.02 -0.20
CA ARG A 84 9.30 4.61 -0.20
C ARG A 84 9.30 5.82 -1.11
N PHE A 85 8.82 6.94 -0.59
CA PHE A 85 8.90 8.20 -1.31
C PHE A 85 10.32 8.81 -1.17
N PRO A 86 10.77 9.64 -2.12
CA PRO A 86 11.96 10.46 -1.91
C PRO A 86 11.76 11.44 -0.75
N ALA A 87 12.85 11.84 -0.08
CA ALA A 87 12.81 12.63 1.16
C ALA A 87 11.96 13.92 1.05
N HIS A 88 11.94 14.56 -0.13
CA HIS A 88 11.14 15.78 -0.36
C HIS A 88 9.62 15.56 -0.35
N LEU A 89 9.14 14.32 -0.46
CA LEU A 89 7.72 13.98 -0.35
C LEU A 89 7.36 13.44 1.03
N HIS A 90 8.31 13.23 1.93
CA HIS A 90 7.99 12.86 3.31
C HIS A 90 7.35 14.06 4.00
N LYS A 91 6.01 14.08 4.08
CA LYS A 91 5.33 14.92 5.08
C LYS A 91 5.92 14.54 6.41
N VAL A 92 6.63 15.48 7.04
CA VAL A 92 7.23 15.34 8.35
C VAL A 92 6.10 15.00 9.32
N SER A 93 5.90 13.72 9.61
CA SER A 93 5.19 13.31 10.80
C SER A 93 6.17 13.56 11.93
N ALA A 94 5.89 14.59 12.74
CA ALA A 94 6.62 14.86 13.97
C ALA A 94 6.45 13.66 14.92
N SER A 95 7.24 12.61 14.73
CA SER A 95 7.46 11.62 15.76
C SER A 95 8.33 12.28 16.82
N ARG A 96 7.72 12.62 17.96
CA ARG A 96 8.44 12.87 19.21
C ARG A 96 9.34 11.66 19.45
N ILE A 97 10.64 11.83 19.25
CA ILE A 97 11.64 10.90 19.73
C ILE A 97 11.59 11.01 21.26
N HIS A 98 11.00 10.02 21.95
CA HIS A 98 11.28 9.83 23.37
C HIS A 98 12.60 9.04 23.44
N VAL A 99 13.72 9.77 23.53
CA VAL A 99 14.99 9.17 23.96
C VAL A 99 14.84 8.88 25.44
N CYS A 100 14.79 7.61 25.84
CA CYS A 100 15.12 7.24 27.21
C CYS A 100 16.61 6.87 27.22
N LEU A 101 17.45 7.80 27.69
CA LEU A 101 18.85 7.57 28.01
C LEU A 101 18.98 7.54 29.54
N SER A 102 19.37 6.40 30.08
CA SER A 102 20.03 6.27 31.38
C SER A 102 20.78 4.93 31.34
N GLN A 103 22.05 4.88 30.91
CA GLN A 103 23.24 5.16 31.72
C GLN A 103 23.20 4.42 33.06
N THR A 104 23.97 3.32 33.13
CA THR A 104 24.62 2.81 34.35
C THR A 104 26.09 3.19 34.29
#